data_AF-A0A832UJZ7-F1
#
_entry.id   AF-A0A832UJZ7-F1
#
_cell.length_a   1.000
_cell.length_b   1.000
_cell.length_c   1.000
_cell.angle_alpha   90.00
_cell.angle_beta   90.00
_cell.angle_gamma   90.00
#
_symmetry.space_group_name_H-M   'P 1'
#
loop_
_entity.id
_entity.type
_entity.pdbx_description
1 polymer ?
#
loop_
_entity_poly.entity_id
_entity_poly.type
_entity_poly.pdbx_seq_one_letter_code
_entity_poly.pdbx_strand_id
1 'polypeptide(L)'
;LKNEVSRDSEQINKLANEYGEPSQLSETIRNTNNYVAYHMAYMAEKELYLKEHLAMFETTVAILGITEDEELLSQKDNASLALIDDFVSRDVEVWAHDERVPEEIIEEHGAKKITLEEAYGADCIIVMTDTPEYRNMDPERIEKVILTALPIYDQEKFENVKYSCVGHYRLKEGEML
;
A
#
# COMPACT_ATOMS: atom_id res chain seq x y z
N LEU A 1 4.93 30.83 23.86
CA LEU A 1 4.74 29.75 22.88
C LEU A 1 3.63 28.86 23.38
N LYS A 2 2.49 28.79 22.67
CA LYS A 2 1.56 27.68 22.90
C LYS A 2 2.32 26.43 22.47
N ASN A 3 2.64 25.56 23.43
CA ASN A 3 3.21 24.25 23.13
C ASN A 3 2.06 23.37 22.61
N GLU A 4 1.67 23.59 21.36
CA GLU A 4 0.99 22.57 20.60
C GLU A 4 2.05 21.55 20.17
N VAL A 5 1.98 20.36 20.75
CA VAL A 5 2.83 19.25 20.34
C VAL A 5 2.41 18.90 18.92
N SER A 6 3.21 19.31 17.94
CA SER A 6 3.02 18.87 16.57
C SER A 6 3.22 17.35 16.50
N ARG A 7 2.18 16.64 16.06
CA ARG A 7 2.25 15.20 15.74
C ARG A 7 2.88 14.95 14.37
N ASP A 8 3.23 16.02 13.66
CA ASP A 8 3.72 15.96 12.30
C ASP A 8 5.26 15.89 12.31
N SER A 9 5.77 14.71 11.94
CA SER A 9 7.20 14.47 11.78
C SER A 9 7.87 15.41 10.77
N GLU A 10 7.13 15.94 9.77
CA GLU A 10 7.63 16.93 8.83
C GLU A 10 7.91 18.26 9.51
N GLN A 11 7.00 18.73 10.36
CA GLN A 11 7.20 19.96 11.14
C GLN A 11 8.36 19.83 12.11
N ILE A 12 8.53 18.66 12.75
CA ILE A 12 9.68 18.39 13.62
C ILE A 12 10.98 18.44 12.80
N ASN A 13 11.01 17.82 11.62
CA ASN A 13 12.19 17.82 10.75
C ASN A 13 12.51 19.23 10.23
N LYS A 14 11.49 19.99 9.83
CA LYS A 14 11.64 21.37 9.37
C LYS A 14 12.20 22.27 10.47
N LEU A 15 11.64 22.18 11.68
CA LEU A 15 12.13 22.94 12.83
C LEU A 15 13.56 22.55 13.19
N ALA A 16 13.88 21.25 13.23
CA ALA A 16 15.23 20.77 13.51
C ALA A 16 16.25 21.31 12.49
N ASN A 17 15.90 21.24 11.19
CA ASN A 17 16.72 21.80 10.11
C ASN A 17 16.88 23.32 10.21
N GLU A 18 15.84 24.08 10.60
CA GLU A 18 15.92 25.53 10.84
C GLU A 18 16.94 25.89 11.93
N TYR A 19 17.12 25.02 12.93
CA TYR A 19 18.10 25.19 14.00
C TYR A 19 19.43 24.46 13.75
N GLY A 20 19.61 23.82 12.58
CA GLY A 20 20.82 23.06 12.24
C GLY A 20 21.02 21.79 13.07
N GLU A 21 19.95 21.28 13.69
CA GLU A 21 19.96 20.08 14.51
C GLU A 21 19.38 18.89 13.71
N PRO A 22 20.01 17.70 13.75
CA PRO A 22 19.49 16.53 13.05
C PRO A 22 18.34 15.87 13.82
N SER A 23 17.23 15.55 13.15
CA SER A 23 16.08 14.83 13.72
C SER A 23 16.05 13.35 13.30
N GLN A 24 17.17 12.65 13.46
CA GLN A 24 17.40 11.29 12.92
C GLN A 24 16.25 10.29 13.17
N LEU A 25 15.64 10.31 14.36
CA LEU A 25 14.51 9.40 14.66
C LEU A 25 13.26 9.75 13.85
N SER A 26 12.95 11.03 13.71
CA SER A 26 11.81 11.51 12.93
C SER A 26 12.02 11.26 11.43
N GLU A 27 13.24 11.45 10.93
CA GLU A 27 13.63 11.06 9.56
C GLU A 27 13.52 9.55 9.34
N THR A 28 14.00 8.74 10.28
CA THR A 28 13.93 7.27 10.20
C THR A 28 12.49 6.77 10.20
N ILE A 29 11.62 7.37 11.02
CA ILE A 29 10.18 7.04 11.03
C ILE A 29 9.56 7.31 9.65
N ARG A 30 9.83 8.47 9.04
CA ARG A 30 9.34 8.79 7.68
C ARG A 30 9.89 7.82 6.64
N ASN A 31 11.18 7.54 6.67
CA ASN A 31 11.80 6.60 5.74
C ASN A 31 11.20 5.20 5.88
N THR A 32 10.85 4.78 7.10
CA THR A 32 10.19 3.50 7.35
C THR A 32 8.74 3.48 6.88
N ASN A 33 8.00 4.59 7.00
CA ASN A 33 6.62 4.67 6.48
C ASN A 33 6.60 4.60 4.95
N ASN A 34 7.49 5.34 4.27
CA ASN A 34 7.64 5.27 2.82
C ASN A 34 8.14 3.89 2.35
N TYR A 35 8.88 3.18 3.21
CA TYR A 35 9.33 1.82 2.94
C TYR A 35 8.17 0.83 2.81
N VAL A 36 7.01 1.06 3.44
CA VAL A 36 5.85 0.17 3.29
C VAL A 36 5.40 0.11 1.83
N ALA A 37 5.27 1.26 1.16
CA ALA A 37 4.90 1.31 -0.26
C ALA A 37 5.91 0.52 -1.12
N TYR A 38 7.20 0.81 -0.95
CA TYR A 38 8.27 0.08 -1.66
C TYR A 38 8.21 -1.43 -1.41
N HIS A 39 8.01 -1.84 -0.15
CA HIS A 39 7.97 -3.24 0.21
C HIS A 39 6.75 -3.95 -0.39
N MET A 40 5.59 -3.29 -0.43
CA MET A 40 4.39 -3.81 -1.07
C MET A 40 4.58 -3.96 -2.58
N ALA A 41 5.20 -2.98 -3.25
CA ALA A 41 5.54 -3.08 -4.66
C ALA A 41 6.45 -4.28 -4.96
N TYR A 42 7.51 -4.44 -4.16
CA TYR A 42 8.41 -5.59 -4.26
C TYR A 42 7.68 -6.93 -4.05
N MET A 43 6.82 -7.01 -3.03
CA MET A 43 6.03 -8.22 -2.77
C MET A 43 5.08 -8.52 -3.93
N ALA A 44 4.37 -7.53 -4.47
CA ALA A 44 3.46 -7.71 -5.60
C ALA A 44 4.17 -8.29 -6.82
N GLU A 45 5.31 -7.70 -7.22
CA GLU A 45 6.08 -8.15 -8.38
C GLU A 45 6.56 -9.59 -8.21
N LYS A 46 7.09 -9.89 -7.02
CA LYS A 46 7.60 -11.21 -6.71
C LYS A 46 6.51 -12.26 -6.66
N GLU A 47 5.39 -11.96 -6.03
CA GLU A 47 4.30 -12.93 -5.84
C GLU A 47 3.58 -13.22 -7.17
N LEU A 48 3.36 -12.18 -7.99
CA LEU A 48 2.87 -12.34 -9.36
C LEU A 48 3.81 -13.22 -10.18
N TYR A 49 5.12 -12.97 -10.13
CA TYR A 49 6.08 -13.74 -10.91
C TYR A 49 6.23 -15.20 -10.42
N LEU A 50 6.38 -15.40 -9.11
CA LEU A 50 6.62 -16.73 -8.54
C LEU A 50 5.39 -17.62 -8.57
N LYS A 51 4.20 -17.04 -8.37
CA LYS A 51 2.98 -17.82 -8.21
C LYS A 51 2.14 -17.86 -9.48
N GLU A 52 2.20 -16.85 -10.35
CA GLU A 52 1.41 -16.78 -11.59
C GLU A 52 2.27 -16.71 -12.86
N HIS A 53 3.59 -16.53 -12.76
CA HIS A 53 4.47 -16.28 -13.90
C HIS A 53 4.08 -15.05 -14.73
N LEU A 54 3.51 -14.05 -14.07
CA LEU A 54 3.12 -12.79 -14.69
C LEU A 54 4.15 -11.70 -14.45
N ALA A 55 4.44 -10.93 -15.50
CA ALA A 55 5.22 -9.71 -15.38
C ALA A 55 4.31 -8.56 -14.94
N MET A 56 4.76 -7.75 -14.00
CA MET A 56 3.95 -6.71 -13.36
C MET A 56 3.33 -5.69 -14.36
N PHE A 57 4.05 -5.31 -15.42
CA PHE A 57 3.56 -4.35 -16.41
C PHE A 57 2.40 -4.89 -17.29
N GLU A 58 2.16 -6.21 -17.29
CA GLU A 58 1.05 -6.83 -18.02
C GLU A 58 -0.15 -7.14 -17.10
N THR A 59 -0.13 -6.64 -15.87
CA THR A 59 -1.11 -6.98 -14.85
C THR A 59 -1.93 -5.80 -14.40
N THR A 60 -3.14 -6.11 -13.95
CA THR A 60 -3.99 -5.18 -13.22
C THR A 60 -3.73 -5.32 -11.72
N VAL A 61 -3.40 -4.21 -11.05
CA VAL A 61 -3.19 -4.16 -9.60
C VAL A 61 -4.28 -3.31 -8.94
N ALA A 62 -5.07 -3.91 -8.05
CA ALA A 62 -6.06 -3.21 -7.24
C ALA A 62 -5.49 -2.85 -5.86
N ILE A 63 -5.53 -1.56 -5.51
CA ILE A 63 -5.10 -1.04 -4.20
C ILE A 63 -6.34 -0.69 -3.38
N LEU A 64 -6.53 -1.36 -2.25
CA LEU A 64 -7.67 -1.22 -1.36
C LEU A 64 -7.28 -0.44 -0.11
N GLY A 65 -7.87 0.73 0.04
CA GLY A 65 -7.59 1.65 1.13
C GLY A 65 -6.49 2.64 0.80
N ILE A 66 -6.83 3.92 0.77
CA ILE A 66 -5.88 5.01 0.54
C ILE A 66 -5.48 5.65 1.86
N THR A 67 -6.45 6.02 2.69
CA THR A 67 -6.18 6.60 4.01
C THR A 67 -7.44 6.64 4.85
N GLU A 68 -7.27 6.57 6.16
CA GLU A 68 -8.34 6.90 7.12
C GLU A 68 -8.32 8.37 7.56
N ASP A 69 -7.27 9.09 7.22
CA ASP A 69 -7.00 10.48 7.61
C ASP A 69 -7.11 11.40 6.38
N GLU A 70 -8.09 12.32 6.41
CA GLU A 70 -8.33 13.30 5.34
C GLU A 70 -7.14 14.24 5.15
N GLU A 71 -6.35 14.51 6.19
CA GLU A 71 -5.18 15.40 6.10
C GLU A 71 -4.07 14.77 5.25
N LEU A 72 -4.00 13.43 5.18
CA LEU A 72 -3.01 12.69 4.41
C LEU A 72 -3.30 12.67 2.90
N LEU A 73 -4.51 13.03 2.47
CA LEU A 73 -4.86 13.06 1.04
C LEU A 73 -4.06 14.10 0.24
N SER A 74 -3.59 15.14 0.91
CA SER A 74 -2.79 16.21 0.31
C SER A 74 -1.28 16.03 0.54
N GLN A 75 -0.88 15.00 1.30
CA GLN A 75 0.50 14.82 1.73
C GLN A 75 1.21 13.81 0.84
N LYS A 76 2.46 14.14 0.50
CA LYS A 76 3.38 13.22 -0.19
C LYS A 76 3.70 11.93 0.58
N ASP A 77 3.34 11.88 1.86
CA ASP A 77 3.65 10.79 2.77
C ASP A 77 2.53 9.74 2.87
N ASN A 78 1.50 9.82 2.02
CA ASN A 78 0.51 8.77 1.90
C ASN A 78 1.11 7.55 1.18
N ALA A 79 1.29 6.44 1.90
CA ALA A 79 1.91 5.23 1.38
C ALA A 79 1.12 4.57 0.24
N SER A 80 -0.22 4.61 0.26
CA SER A 80 -1.05 4.06 -0.81
C SER A 80 -0.97 4.89 -2.08
N LEU A 81 -0.99 6.23 -1.97
CA LEU A 81 -0.81 7.12 -3.13
C LEU A 81 0.61 6.98 -3.70
N ALA A 82 1.63 6.91 -2.85
CA ALA A 82 3.00 6.65 -3.29
C ALA A 82 3.16 5.30 -4.00
N LEU A 83 2.43 4.27 -3.56
CA LEU A 83 2.39 2.96 -4.21
C LEU A 83 1.69 3.02 -5.58
N ILE A 84 0.58 3.77 -5.68
CA ILE A 84 -0.11 4.03 -6.95
C ILE A 84 0.87 4.70 -7.92
N ASP A 85 1.54 5.77 -7.50
CA ASP A 85 2.49 6.51 -8.33
C ASP A 85 3.64 5.63 -8.84
N ASP A 86 4.19 4.75 -7.99
CA ASP A 86 5.24 3.81 -8.39
C ASP A 86 4.76 2.89 -9.51
N PHE A 87 3.60 2.25 -9.34
CA PHE A 87 3.06 1.34 -10.34
C PHE A 87 2.65 2.03 -11.64
N VAL A 88 1.99 3.19 -11.56
CA VAL A 88 1.64 3.97 -12.74
C VAL A 88 2.90 4.40 -13.50
N SER A 89 3.97 4.79 -12.80
CA SER A 89 5.25 5.14 -13.44
C SER A 89 5.94 3.97 -14.16
N ARG A 90 5.50 2.75 -13.86
CA ARG A 90 5.98 1.48 -14.45
C ARG A 90 5.02 0.91 -15.50
N ASP A 91 4.07 1.74 -15.98
CA ASP A 91 3.05 1.38 -16.97
C ASP A 91 2.13 0.21 -16.53
N VAL A 92 1.92 0.05 -15.22
CA VAL A 92 0.97 -0.94 -14.65
C VAL A 92 -0.45 -0.37 -14.69
N GLU A 93 -1.46 -1.19 -15.00
CA GLU A 93 -2.85 -0.78 -14.84
C GLU A 93 -3.24 -0.81 -13.37
N VAL A 94 -3.41 0.38 -12.76
CA VAL A 94 -3.72 0.51 -11.34
C VAL A 94 -5.19 0.84 -11.14
N TRP A 95 -5.86 0.02 -10.34
CA TRP A 95 -7.19 0.29 -9.82
C TRP A 95 -7.10 0.65 -8.35
N ALA A 96 -7.96 1.54 -7.86
CA ALA A 96 -8.00 1.88 -6.45
C ALA A 96 -9.43 1.98 -5.92
N HIS A 97 -9.61 1.48 -4.71
CA HIS A 97 -10.88 1.57 -3.97
C HIS A 97 -10.65 2.21 -2.62
N ASP A 98 -11.35 3.31 -2.38
CA ASP A 98 -11.60 3.87 -1.05
C ASP A 98 -12.89 4.70 -1.13
N GLU A 99 -13.88 4.39 -0.28
CA GLU A 99 -15.17 5.10 -0.29
C GLU A 99 -15.03 6.55 0.17
N ARG A 100 -14.04 6.83 1.03
CA ARG A 100 -13.85 8.13 1.67
C ARG A 100 -13.08 9.10 0.78
N VAL A 101 -12.30 8.58 -0.17
CA VAL A 101 -11.44 9.38 -1.04
C VAL A 101 -12.17 9.74 -2.32
N PRO A 102 -12.28 11.04 -2.67
CA PRO A 102 -12.87 11.47 -3.94
C PRO A 102 -12.20 10.81 -5.16
N GLU A 103 -12.97 10.59 -6.23
CA GLU A 103 -12.49 10.00 -7.47
C GLU A 103 -11.36 10.81 -8.10
N GLU A 104 -11.48 12.14 -8.03
CA GLU A 104 -10.55 13.08 -8.62
C GLU A 104 -9.12 12.90 -8.07
N ILE A 105 -8.99 12.61 -6.77
CA ILE A 105 -7.68 12.38 -6.14
C ILE A 105 -7.06 11.08 -6.69
N ILE A 106 -7.86 10.04 -6.89
CA ILE A 106 -7.37 8.76 -7.42
C ILE A 106 -6.91 8.92 -8.88
N GLU A 107 -7.71 9.62 -9.68
CA GLU A 107 -7.41 9.86 -11.09
C GLU A 107 -6.22 10.80 -11.30
N GLU A 108 -6.01 11.78 -10.41
CA GLU A 108 -4.82 12.65 -10.42
C GLU A 108 -3.51 11.87 -10.29
N HIS A 109 -3.55 10.73 -9.60
CA HIS A 109 -2.42 9.80 -9.46
C HIS A 109 -2.36 8.75 -10.59
N GLY A 110 -3.25 8.83 -11.59
CA GLY A 110 -3.26 7.95 -12.76
C GLY A 110 -3.88 6.58 -12.54
N ALA A 111 -4.51 6.33 -11.39
CA ALA A 111 -5.28 5.12 -11.13
C ALA A 111 -6.75 5.29 -11.52
N LYS A 112 -7.43 4.17 -11.77
CA LYS A 112 -8.88 4.11 -11.98
C LYS A 112 -9.59 3.90 -10.64
N LYS A 113 -10.54 4.76 -10.27
CA LYS A 113 -11.43 4.46 -9.13
C LYS A 113 -12.37 3.31 -9.50
N ILE A 114 -12.48 2.34 -8.60
CA ILE A 114 -13.31 1.15 -8.78
C ILE A 114 -14.21 0.92 -7.57
N THR A 115 -15.16 0.01 -7.71
CA THR A 115 -15.92 -0.61 -6.62
C THR A 115 -15.15 -1.79 -6.02
N LEU A 116 -15.46 -2.18 -4.78
CA LEU A 116 -14.86 -3.37 -4.16
C LEU A 116 -15.15 -4.65 -4.96
N GLU A 117 -16.29 -4.69 -5.66
CA GLU A 117 -16.67 -5.83 -6.49
C GLU A 117 -15.79 -5.98 -7.73
N GLU A 118 -15.39 -4.87 -8.36
CA GLU A 118 -14.43 -4.89 -9.47
C GLU A 118 -13.04 -5.34 -9.02
N ALA A 119 -12.65 -5.07 -7.78
CA ALA A 119 -11.32 -5.43 -7.26
C ALA A 119 -11.04 -6.94 -7.32
N TYR A 120 -12.06 -7.80 -7.20
CA TYR A 120 -11.90 -9.25 -7.27
C TYR A 120 -11.34 -9.74 -8.61
N GLY A 121 -11.56 -8.97 -9.70
CA GLY A 121 -11.06 -9.30 -11.03
C GLY A 121 -9.63 -8.82 -11.31
N ALA A 122 -8.95 -8.22 -10.32
CA ALA A 122 -7.56 -7.80 -10.49
C ALA A 122 -6.60 -8.99 -10.34
N ASP A 123 -5.45 -8.90 -11.02
CA ASP A 123 -4.40 -9.93 -10.94
C ASP A 123 -3.65 -9.91 -9.60
N CYS A 124 -3.54 -8.72 -9.01
CA CYS A 124 -3.02 -8.54 -7.68
C CYS A 124 -3.91 -7.58 -6.91
N ILE A 125 -4.38 -8.02 -5.75
CA ILE A 125 -5.10 -7.17 -4.81
C ILE A 125 -4.14 -6.82 -3.67
N ILE A 126 -4.02 -5.55 -3.34
CA ILE A 126 -3.17 -5.05 -2.25
C ILE A 126 -4.04 -4.29 -1.26
N VAL A 127 -4.15 -4.81 -0.04
CA VAL A 127 -4.90 -4.15 1.04
C VAL A 127 -3.96 -3.34 1.92
N MET A 128 -4.19 -2.05 1.97
CA MET A 128 -3.35 -1.08 2.68
C MET A 128 -3.98 -0.61 3.99
N THR A 129 -5.31 -0.59 4.10
CA THR A 129 -6.02 -0.17 5.31
C THR A 129 -6.85 -1.30 5.91
N ASP A 130 -7.12 -1.20 7.22
CA ASP A 130 -7.78 -2.25 7.98
C ASP A 130 -9.23 -1.89 8.29
N THR A 131 -10.10 -2.05 7.29
CA THR A 131 -11.52 -1.74 7.39
C THR A 131 -12.39 -3.00 7.42
N PRO A 132 -13.61 -2.94 7.98
CA PRO A 132 -14.51 -4.10 8.01
C PRO A 132 -14.78 -4.69 6.61
N GLU A 133 -14.95 -3.86 5.59
CA GLU A 133 -15.20 -4.29 4.22
C GLU A 133 -14.01 -5.07 3.63
N TYR A 134 -12.77 -4.64 3.90
CA TYR A 134 -11.58 -5.36 3.40
C TYR A 134 -11.28 -6.62 4.20
N ARG A 135 -11.53 -6.62 5.52
CA ARG A 135 -11.40 -7.83 6.37
C ARG A 135 -12.34 -8.95 5.95
N ASN A 136 -13.51 -8.61 5.42
CA ASN A 136 -14.56 -9.55 5.05
C ASN A 136 -14.56 -9.90 3.55
N MET A 137 -13.47 -9.63 2.84
CA MET A 137 -13.31 -10.09 1.47
C MET A 137 -13.42 -11.62 1.38
N ASP A 138 -14.04 -12.08 0.29
CA ASP A 138 -14.26 -13.50 0.03
C ASP A 138 -13.04 -14.08 -0.71
N PRO A 139 -12.24 -14.94 -0.07
CA PRO A 139 -11.06 -15.52 -0.70
C PRO A 139 -11.38 -16.35 -1.93
N GLU A 140 -12.55 -16.98 -2.02
CA GLU A 140 -12.92 -17.84 -3.16
C GLU A 140 -13.11 -17.04 -4.47
N ARG A 141 -13.27 -15.73 -4.35
CA ARG A 141 -13.49 -14.83 -5.48
C ARG A 141 -12.22 -14.18 -6.00
N ILE A 142 -11.10 -14.34 -5.30
CA ILE A 142 -9.82 -13.77 -5.70
C ILE A 142 -9.20 -14.65 -6.79
N GLU A 143 -8.98 -14.08 -7.97
CA GLU A 143 -8.55 -14.88 -9.12
C GLU A 143 -7.08 -15.33 -9.05
N LYS A 144 -6.21 -14.48 -8.48
CA LYS A 144 -4.76 -14.67 -8.51
C LYS A 144 -4.12 -14.41 -7.14
N VAL A 145 -3.56 -13.22 -6.93
CA VAL A 145 -2.75 -12.90 -5.74
C VAL A 145 -3.44 -11.85 -4.87
N ILE A 146 -3.37 -12.02 -3.55
CA ILE A 146 -3.76 -10.98 -2.59
C ILE A 146 -2.63 -10.73 -1.58
N LEU A 147 -2.35 -9.46 -1.32
CA LEU A 147 -1.35 -8.99 -0.39
C LEU A 147 -1.97 -8.05 0.63
N THR A 148 -1.42 -8.04 1.84
CA THR A 148 -1.83 -7.07 2.86
C THR A 148 -0.62 -6.40 3.51
N ALA A 149 -0.69 -5.07 3.66
CA ALA A 149 0.29 -4.30 4.41
C ALA A 149 0.15 -4.51 5.93
N LEU A 150 -1.02 -5.00 6.36
CA LEU A 150 -1.39 -5.27 7.74
C LEU A 150 -1.85 -6.74 7.87
N PRO A 151 -1.58 -7.43 8.98
CA PRO A 151 -1.99 -8.83 9.19
C PRO A 151 -3.49 -8.92 9.52
N ILE A 152 -4.34 -8.64 8.54
CA ILE A 152 -5.80 -8.53 8.72
C ILE A 152 -6.56 -9.83 8.41
N TYR A 153 -5.94 -10.76 7.68
CA TYR A 153 -6.56 -12.03 7.33
C TYR A 153 -6.12 -13.18 8.22
N ASP A 154 -7.11 -14.02 8.51
CA ASP A 154 -6.91 -15.34 9.09
C ASP A 154 -6.26 -16.25 8.04
N GLN A 155 -5.04 -16.73 8.34
CA GLN A 155 -4.29 -17.56 7.41
C GLN A 155 -5.07 -18.82 7.02
N GLU A 156 -5.80 -19.45 7.95
CA GLU A 156 -6.57 -20.68 7.68
C GLU A 156 -7.68 -20.45 6.63
N LYS A 157 -8.29 -19.26 6.62
CA LYS A 157 -9.34 -18.90 5.66
C LYS A 157 -8.80 -18.57 4.28
N PHE A 158 -7.57 -18.07 4.22
CA PHE A 158 -6.91 -17.64 2.99
C PHE A 158 -5.86 -18.66 2.49
N GLU A 159 -5.80 -19.87 3.06
CA GLU A 159 -4.85 -20.92 2.65
C GLU A 159 -4.99 -21.32 1.17
N ASN A 160 -6.21 -21.22 0.64
CA ASN A 160 -6.51 -21.59 -0.74
C ASN A 160 -6.16 -20.48 -1.75
N VAL A 161 -5.81 -19.30 -1.28
CA VAL A 161 -5.41 -18.16 -2.12
C VAL A 161 -3.92 -17.95 -1.96
N LYS A 162 -3.31 -17.35 -2.98
CA LYS A 162 -1.91 -16.96 -2.99
C LYS A 162 -1.68 -15.72 -2.10
N TYR A 163 -2.08 -15.79 -0.84
CA TYR A 163 -1.96 -14.72 0.15
C TYR A 163 -0.54 -14.54 0.68
N SER A 164 -0.11 -13.28 0.81
CA SER A 164 1.12 -12.88 1.51
C SER A 164 0.88 -11.59 2.31
N CYS A 165 1.57 -11.40 3.43
CA CYS A 165 1.38 -10.24 4.32
C CYS A 165 2.71 -9.71 4.83
N VAL A 166 2.84 -8.39 4.98
CA VAL A 166 3.99 -7.76 5.63
C VAL A 166 4.18 -8.32 7.04
N GLY A 167 5.43 -8.59 7.44
CA GLY A 167 5.77 -9.19 8.74
C GLY A 167 5.56 -10.70 8.84
N HIS A 168 4.70 -11.29 8.00
CA HIS A 168 4.60 -12.74 7.80
C HIS A 168 5.30 -13.22 6.53
N TYR A 169 5.74 -12.28 5.68
CA TYR A 169 6.54 -12.53 4.50
C TYR A 169 7.92 -13.07 4.90
N ARG A 170 8.04 -14.41 4.94
CA ARG A 170 9.28 -15.11 5.25
C ARG A 170 9.90 -15.57 3.96
N LEU A 171 10.89 -14.83 3.47
CA LEU A 171 11.83 -15.36 2.49
C LEU A 171 12.80 -16.28 3.21
N LYS A 172 12.98 -17.49 2.69
CA LYS A 172 14.16 -18.27 3.10
C LYS A 172 15.39 -17.62 2.50
N GLU A 173 16.49 -17.66 3.23
CA GLU A 173 17.79 -17.18 2.76
C GLU A 173 18.14 -17.95 1.46
N GLY A 174 18.24 -17.23 0.33
CA GLY A 174 18.41 -17.80 -1.02
C GLY A 174 17.22 -17.63 -1.98
N GLU A 175 16.06 -17.19 -1.49
CA GLU A 175 14.91 -16.78 -2.33
C GLU A 175 14.88 -15.26 -2.58
N MET A 176 15.85 -14.52 -2.02
CA MET A 176 16.12 -13.13 -2.38
C MET A 176 16.97 -13.14 -3.65
N LEU A 177 16.43 -12.62 -4.75
CA LEU A 177 17.17 -12.39 -6.00
C LEU A 177 18.37 -11.47 -5.77
#